data_AF-A0A951UAG2-F1
#
_entry.id   AF-A0A951UAG2-F1
#
_cell.length_a   1.000
_cell.length_b   1.000
_cell.length_c   1.000
_cell.angle_alpha   90.00
_cell.angle_beta   90.00
_cell.angle_gamma   90.00
#
_symmetry.space_group_name_H-M   'P 1'
#
loop_
_entity.id
_entity.type
_entity.pdbx_description
1 polymer ?
#
loop_
_entity_poly.entity_id
_entity_poly.type
_entity_poly.pdbx_seq_one_letter_code
_entity_poly.pdbx_strand_id
1 'polypeptide(L)'
;MFLDEDLVGRQEDIELFNNIGCLDTFEGRLTVWLSINQTPRVRWEFEVARGDYTFDALSLDTPPNKLTSWDGSNPQLVVENPTFTYRGGRRRQSIGYAKQVLYGDVGANAHYFDFYIPNTDFIREATGDDLKAITEALKNESFKVEIGNDWSIEIFTAQEVLNWLKPEKQNRGSMITLKIRLFQTKQAFTSVQDLAVKSLIEAKQLISDLFLMLSYANGGHVKPVYVIANKFVKSSTNQIRIENVAALAEAPLISPQEELEQGFIRSYGIKDLLDFIKCFPSFQRMLQTPHWREKCLVILEWYFQATPRLSGRRRNALLPVVANALGTLLENIAKLILVDEEPNPIQRKNNESLSAKPRIKELLNRIGISGEDTVVENFVDIRNNSTHAKTKLIPLTEIQQWEVVLRAVQWVDEVLLWRLGYGGQYRQRNLRSDHGIQPRYDLSRRDSSW
;
A
#
# COMPACT_ATOMS: atom_id res chain seq x y z
N MET A 1 -3.82 2.19 27.38
CA MET A 1 -2.39 1.88 27.29
C MET A 1 -2.00 2.11 25.84
N PHE A 2 -0.98 2.91 25.58
CA PHE A 2 -0.38 3.00 24.25
C PHE A 2 0.88 2.14 24.25
N LEU A 3 1.24 1.57 23.10
CA LEU A 3 2.47 0.81 22.96
C LEU A 3 3.64 1.79 22.99
N ASP A 4 4.48 1.71 24.02
CA ASP A 4 5.70 2.53 24.14
C ASP A 4 6.85 1.98 23.28
N GLU A 5 6.70 0.76 22.77
CA GLU A 5 7.70 0.07 21.95
C GLU A 5 7.47 0.28 20.45
N ASP A 6 8.57 0.35 19.69
CA ASP A 6 8.53 0.31 18.24
C ASP A 6 8.02 -1.07 17.75
N LEU A 7 7.10 -1.07 16.79
CA LEU A 7 6.49 -2.29 16.26
C LEU A 7 7.21 -2.83 15.03
N VAL A 8 8.19 -2.12 14.49
CA VAL A 8 9.03 -2.62 13.39
C VAL A 8 9.72 -3.93 13.84
N GLY A 9 9.63 -4.97 13.00
CA GLY A 9 10.14 -6.32 13.29
C GLY A 9 9.13 -7.26 13.96
N ARG A 10 7.95 -6.78 14.39
CA ARG A 10 6.96 -7.62 15.06
C ARG A 10 6.20 -8.53 14.08
N GLN A 11 6.10 -9.80 14.46
CA GLN A 11 5.31 -10.85 13.77
C GLN A 11 4.21 -11.45 14.68
N GLU A 12 4.38 -11.30 15.99
CA GLU A 12 3.51 -11.90 17.01
C GLU A 12 2.23 -11.09 17.23
N ASP A 13 1.31 -11.66 18.00
CA ASP A 13 0.09 -10.98 18.45
C ASP A 13 0.45 -9.85 19.43
N ILE A 14 -0.04 -8.65 19.13
CA ILE A 14 0.17 -7.46 19.97
C ILE A 14 -1.09 -7.24 20.79
N GLU A 15 -1.00 -7.34 22.13
CA GLU A 15 -2.11 -7.01 23.03
C GLU A 15 -2.35 -5.49 23.02
N LEU A 16 -3.50 -5.06 22.51
CA LEU A 16 -3.90 -3.66 22.44
C LEU A 16 -4.67 -3.23 23.69
N PHE A 17 -5.43 -4.15 24.27
CA PHE A 17 -6.29 -3.88 25.41
C PHE A 17 -6.60 -5.16 26.17
N ASN A 18 -6.64 -5.07 27.50
CA ASN A 18 -6.95 -6.19 28.37
C ASN A 18 -7.48 -5.67 29.70
N ASN A 19 -8.76 -5.29 29.72
CA ASN A 19 -9.38 -4.70 30.91
C ASN A 19 -10.91 -4.83 30.84
N ILE A 20 -11.62 -4.15 31.75
CA ILE A 20 -13.08 -4.12 31.78
C ILE A 20 -13.62 -3.49 30.49
N GLY A 21 -14.56 -4.19 29.86
CA GLY A 21 -15.30 -3.73 28.71
C GLY A 21 -16.79 -4.02 28.84
N CYS A 22 -17.54 -3.47 27.90
CA CYS A 22 -18.97 -3.62 27.78
C CYS A 22 -19.32 -4.22 26.42
N LEU A 23 -20.21 -5.21 26.46
CA LEU A 23 -20.87 -5.80 25.30
C LEU A 23 -22.37 -5.68 25.54
N ASP A 24 -23.02 -4.78 24.80
CA ASP A 24 -24.43 -4.43 25.01
C ASP A 24 -24.70 -4.03 26.47
N THR A 25 -25.45 -4.85 27.22
CA THR A 25 -25.76 -4.65 28.65
C THR A 25 -24.83 -5.41 29.59
N PHE A 26 -23.85 -6.15 29.06
CA PHE A 26 -22.96 -7.00 29.86
C PHE A 26 -21.64 -6.32 30.15
N GLU A 27 -21.19 -6.43 31.40
CA GLU A 27 -19.86 -6.04 31.85
C GLU A 27 -18.98 -7.28 32.01
N GLY A 28 -17.76 -7.19 31.53
CA GLY A 28 -16.83 -8.31 31.52
C GLY A 28 -15.40 -7.88 31.22
N ARG A 29 -14.51 -8.87 31.15
CA ARG A 29 -13.15 -8.67 30.66
C ARG A 29 -13.18 -8.64 29.14
N LEU A 30 -12.75 -7.54 28.55
CA LEU A 30 -12.49 -7.40 27.13
C LEU A 30 -10.98 -7.46 26.89
N THR A 31 -10.56 -8.37 26.03
CA THR A 31 -9.18 -8.46 25.54
C THR A 31 -9.17 -8.29 24.02
N VAL A 32 -8.23 -7.51 23.50
CA VAL A 32 -8.12 -7.17 22.08
C VAL A 32 -6.66 -7.31 21.65
N TRP A 33 -6.45 -8.03 20.55
CA TRP A 33 -5.13 -8.24 19.95
C TRP A 33 -5.12 -7.79 18.49
N LEU A 34 -3.97 -7.26 18.07
CA LEU A 34 -3.59 -7.14 16.66
C LEU A 34 -2.68 -8.32 16.32
N SER A 35 -3.23 -9.31 15.64
CA SER A 35 -2.45 -10.38 15.04
C SER A 35 -1.82 -9.88 13.75
N ILE A 36 -0.51 -10.02 13.60
CA ILE A 36 0.21 -9.60 12.39
C ILE A 36 0.31 -10.76 11.39
N ASN A 37 0.76 -11.94 11.84
CA ASN A 37 1.04 -13.10 11.00
C ASN A 37 -0.12 -14.14 11.07
N GLN A 38 -0.55 -14.82 10.01
CA GLN A 38 -0.17 -14.78 8.59
C GLN A 38 -0.72 -13.57 7.82
N THR A 39 -1.90 -13.10 8.22
CA THR A 39 -2.57 -11.93 7.66
C THR A 39 -3.05 -11.06 8.82
N PRO A 40 -2.87 -9.72 8.77
CA PRO A 40 -3.28 -8.84 9.83
C PRO A 40 -4.75 -8.99 10.19
N ARG A 41 -5.03 -9.16 11.49
CA ARG A 41 -6.38 -9.31 12.03
C ARG A 41 -6.47 -8.61 13.37
N VAL A 42 -7.60 -7.96 13.60
CA VAL A 42 -7.99 -7.54 14.94
C VAL A 42 -8.84 -8.66 15.54
N ARG A 43 -8.33 -9.30 16.59
CA ARG A 43 -9.04 -10.33 17.35
C ARG A 43 -9.51 -9.73 18.67
N TRP A 44 -10.70 -10.11 19.10
CA TRP A 44 -11.20 -9.72 20.41
C TRP A 44 -11.80 -10.92 21.14
N GLU A 45 -11.79 -10.84 22.46
CA GLU A 45 -12.34 -11.82 23.38
C GLU A 45 -13.05 -11.09 24.52
N PHE A 46 -14.24 -11.55 24.87
CA PHE A 46 -15.05 -11.01 25.95
C PHE A 46 -15.47 -12.11 26.92
N GLU A 47 -15.08 -11.99 28.18
CA GLU A 47 -15.42 -12.90 29.28
C GLU A 47 -16.37 -12.19 30.26
N VAL A 48 -17.62 -12.66 30.34
CA VAL A 48 -18.65 -12.02 31.17
C VAL A 48 -18.33 -12.16 32.66
N ALA A 49 -18.29 -11.04 33.40
CA ALA A 49 -17.98 -11.04 34.83
C ALA A 49 -19.24 -11.06 35.73
N ARG A 50 -20.35 -10.44 35.31
CA ARG A 50 -21.60 -10.28 36.09
C ARG A 50 -22.85 -10.40 35.21
N GLY A 51 -23.94 -10.97 35.76
CA GLY A 51 -25.26 -11.07 35.13
C GLY A 51 -25.87 -12.48 35.12
N ASP A 52 -27.19 -12.57 35.28
CA ASP A 52 -27.98 -13.80 35.06
C ASP A 52 -28.01 -14.09 33.56
N TYR A 53 -27.17 -15.03 33.15
CA TYR A 53 -26.92 -15.34 31.75
C TYR A 53 -27.62 -16.67 31.41
N THR A 54 -28.80 -16.60 30.81
CA THR A 54 -29.38 -17.76 30.13
C THR A 54 -28.69 -17.91 28.78
N PHE A 55 -27.83 -18.92 28.66
CA PHE A 55 -27.09 -19.22 27.43
C PHE A 55 -28.02 -19.41 26.20
N ASP A 56 -29.29 -19.76 26.45
CA ASP A 56 -30.34 -19.94 25.45
C ASP A 56 -31.00 -18.65 24.93
N ALA A 57 -30.84 -17.50 25.61
CA ALA A 57 -31.48 -16.23 25.19
C ALA A 57 -30.73 -15.46 24.09
N LEU A 58 -29.57 -15.97 23.67
CA LEU A 58 -28.76 -15.40 22.58
C LEU A 58 -28.86 -16.25 21.30
N SER A 59 -30.03 -16.83 21.04
CA SER A 59 -30.33 -17.43 19.74
C SER A 59 -30.36 -16.33 18.65
N LEU A 60 -29.41 -16.42 17.72
CA LEU A 60 -29.47 -15.97 16.31
C LEU A 60 -29.66 -14.46 16.06
N ASP A 61 -28.56 -13.76 15.71
CA ASP A 61 -28.17 -13.50 14.30
C ASP A 61 -27.36 -12.22 14.08
N THR A 62 -27.36 -11.27 15.03
CA THR A 62 -26.66 -10.00 14.83
C THR A 62 -25.39 -9.90 15.67
N PRO A 63 -24.22 -9.69 15.03
CA PRO A 63 -23.04 -9.21 15.73
C PRO A 63 -23.35 -7.90 16.47
N PRO A 64 -22.69 -7.60 17.60
CA PRO A 64 -22.89 -6.32 18.25
C PRO A 64 -22.39 -5.23 17.32
N ASN A 65 -23.05 -4.08 17.30
CA ASN A 65 -22.58 -2.98 16.44
C ASN A 65 -21.23 -2.44 16.93
N LYS A 66 -20.92 -2.58 18.23
CA LYS A 66 -19.75 -1.99 18.89
C LYS A 66 -19.41 -2.73 20.17
N LEU A 67 -18.11 -2.88 20.48
CA LEU A 67 -17.63 -3.18 21.85
C LEU A 67 -16.88 -1.97 22.38
N THR A 68 -17.00 -1.67 23.67
CA THR A 68 -16.31 -0.51 24.26
C THR A 68 -15.60 -0.86 25.57
N SER A 69 -14.54 -0.14 25.89
CA SER A 69 -13.94 -0.17 27.24
C SER A 69 -14.78 0.68 28.21
N TRP A 70 -15.16 0.13 29.37
CA TRP A 70 -15.91 0.77 30.48
C TRP A 70 -17.18 1.57 30.11
N ASP A 71 -18.15 1.67 31.03
CA ASP A 71 -19.48 2.27 30.79
C ASP A 71 -19.55 3.78 31.07
N GLY A 72 -18.41 4.44 31.27
CA GLY A 72 -18.32 5.89 31.45
C GLY A 72 -18.78 6.70 30.23
N SER A 73 -18.88 8.02 30.41
CA SER A 73 -19.40 8.92 29.37
C SER A 73 -18.60 8.91 28.05
N ASN A 74 -17.32 8.52 28.07
CA ASN A 74 -16.47 8.41 26.88
C ASN A 74 -15.58 7.15 26.95
N PRO A 75 -15.76 6.18 26.03
CA PRO A 75 -14.97 4.96 26.03
C PRO A 75 -13.51 5.23 25.59
N GLN A 76 -12.54 4.64 26.29
CA GLN A 76 -11.12 4.71 25.92
C GLN A 76 -10.78 3.88 24.68
N LEU A 77 -11.54 2.82 24.42
CA LEU A 77 -11.38 1.91 23.30
C LEU A 77 -12.74 1.52 22.72
N VAL A 78 -12.76 1.40 21.40
CA VAL A 78 -13.92 1.04 20.60
C VAL A 78 -13.50 -0.04 19.59
N VAL A 79 -14.16 -1.19 19.62
CA VAL A 79 -14.08 -2.21 18.57
C VAL A 79 -15.24 -1.99 17.60
N GLU A 80 -14.95 -1.75 16.32
CA GLU A 80 -15.98 -1.50 15.31
C GLU A 80 -16.21 -2.69 14.38
N ASN A 81 -17.49 -2.93 14.06
CA ASN A 81 -17.94 -4.07 13.25
C ASN A 81 -17.38 -5.41 13.75
N PRO A 82 -17.51 -5.74 15.06
CA PRO A 82 -17.08 -7.03 15.56
C PRO A 82 -17.92 -8.16 14.93
N THR A 83 -17.27 -9.25 14.55
CA THR A 83 -17.88 -10.50 14.07
C THR A 83 -17.83 -11.54 15.19
N PHE A 84 -18.76 -12.49 15.21
CA PHE A 84 -18.69 -13.63 16.15
C PHE A 84 -18.11 -14.86 15.46
N THR A 85 -17.15 -15.53 16.10
CA THR A 85 -16.60 -16.81 15.63
C THR A 85 -16.83 -17.94 16.61
N TYR A 86 -16.88 -17.66 17.91
CA TYR A 86 -17.13 -18.67 18.94
C TYR A 86 -17.86 -18.09 20.14
N ARG A 87 -18.82 -18.86 20.66
CA ARG A 87 -19.48 -18.68 21.95
C ARG A 87 -19.53 -20.03 22.65
N GLY A 88 -18.93 -20.15 23.83
CA GLY A 88 -18.92 -21.43 24.53
C GLY A 88 -17.95 -21.50 25.70
N GLY A 89 -18.04 -22.60 26.45
CA GLY A 89 -17.11 -22.93 27.52
C GLY A 89 -17.56 -22.53 28.93
N ARG A 90 -16.92 -23.12 29.94
CA ARG A 90 -17.20 -22.89 31.37
C ARG A 90 -17.04 -21.42 31.81
N ARG A 91 -16.33 -20.61 31.01
CA ARG A 91 -15.99 -19.21 31.30
C ARG A 91 -16.91 -18.17 30.63
N ARG A 92 -18.01 -18.57 29.96
CA ARG A 92 -18.95 -17.63 29.32
C ARG A 92 -18.23 -16.64 28.38
N GLN A 93 -17.44 -17.19 27.47
CA GLN A 93 -16.52 -16.45 26.62
C GLN A 93 -17.13 -16.25 25.22
N SER A 94 -16.99 -15.04 24.68
CA SER A 94 -17.28 -14.69 23.29
C SER A 94 -16.00 -14.27 22.59
N ILE A 95 -15.77 -14.77 21.37
CA ILE A 95 -14.55 -14.46 20.60
C ILE A 95 -14.97 -14.06 19.18
N GLY A 96 -14.18 -13.16 18.60
CA GLY A 96 -14.45 -12.64 17.28
C GLY A 96 -13.29 -11.93 16.62
N TYR A 97 -13.55 -11.44 15.41
CA TYR A 97 -12.67 -10.52 14.71
C TYR A 97 -13.34 -9.15 14.58
N ALA A 98 -12.58 -8.13 14.21
CA ALA A 98 -13.12 -6.81 13.91
C ALA A 98 -12.41 -6.20 12.71
N LYS A 99 -13.07 -5.25 12.05
CA LYS A 99 -12.45 -4.50 10.96
C LYS A 99 -11.39 -3.55 11.49
N GLN A 100 -11.70 -2.87 12.60
CA GLN A 100 -10.81 -1.91 13.21
C GLN A 100 -11.10 -1.72 14.71
N VAL A 101 -10.10 -1.21 15.41
CA VAL A 101 -10.17 -0.78 16.81
C VAL A 101 -9.63 0.63 16.92
N LEU A 102 -10.38 1.48 17.60
CA LEU A 102 -10.03 2.87 17.90
C LEU A 102 -9.69 2.97 19.37
N TYR A 103 -8.62 3.69 19.69
CA TYR A 103 -8.23 4.01 21.06
C TYR A 103 -8.09 5.53 21.20
N GLY A 104 -8.59 6.09 22.29
CA GLY A 104 -8.61 7.54 22.55
C GLY A 104 -9.61 8.28 21.65
N ASP A 105 -9.40 9.58 21.50
CA ASP A 105 -10.24 10.45 20.67
C ASP A 105 -9.61 10.63 19.28
N VAL A 106 -10.12 9.89 18.29
CA VAL A 106 -9.62 9.96 16.90
C VAL A 106 -9.85 11.31 16.22
N GLY A 107 -10.73 12.15 16.80
CA GLY A 107 -10.94 13.55 16.40
C GLY A 107 -9.98 14.53 17.08
N ALA A 108 -9.19 14.08 18.05
CA ALA A 108 -8.28 14.96 18.77
C ALA A 108 -7.18 15.51 17.88
N ASN A 109 -6.85 16.79 18.11
CA ASN A 109 -5.77 17.50 17.45
C ASN A 109 -4.40 16.88 17.81
N ALA A 110 -3.70 16.38 16.80
CA ALA A 110 -2.34 15.87 16.86
C ALA A 110 -1.41 16.64 15.91
N HIS A 111 -0.11 16.53 16.16
CA HIS A 111 0.94 17.25 15.43
C HIS A 111 1.72 16.34 14.50
N TYR A 112 1.87 15.05 14.83
CA TYR A 112 2.49 14.07 13.96
C TYR A 112 1.90 12.67 14.19
N PHE A 113 2.12 11.78 13.23
CA PHE A 113 1.48 10.47 13.16
C PHE A 113 2.49 9.40 12.77
N ASP A 114 2.46 8.25 13.46
CA ASP A 114 3.29 7.10 13.12
C ASP A 114 2.42 5.99 12.53
N PHE A 115 2.75 5.53 11.32
CA PHE A 115 2.05 4.51 10.55
C PHE A 115 2.92 3.25 10.42
N TYR A 116 2.43 2.12 10.93
CA TYR A 116 3.14 0.84 10.89
C TYR A 116 2.62 -0.05 9.78
N ILE A 117 3.51 -0.40 8.85
CA ILE A 117 3.15 -1.03 7.58
C ILE A 117 3.90 -2.36 7.45
N PRO A 118 3.20 -3.44 7.08
CA PRO A 118 3.81 -4.74 6.84
C PRO A 118 4.29 -4.95 5.40
N ASN A 119 5.23 -5.88 5.23
CA ASN A 119 5.68 -6.46 3.96
C ASN A 119 6.07 -5.44 2.86
N THR A 120 6.87 -4.44 3.23
CA THR A 120 7.34 -3.37 2.34
C THR A 120 8.65 -3.75 1.63
N ASP A 121 8.58 -4.66 0.66
CA ASP A 121 9.72 -5.15 -0.11
C ASP A 121 10.41 -4.06 -0.95
N PHE A 122 9.67 -3.00 -1.34
CA PHE A 122 10.28 -1.86 -2.04
C PHE A 122 11.41 -1.19 -1.25
N ILE A 123 11.35 -1.20 0.09
CA ILE A 123 12.44 -0.67 0.93
C ILE A 123 13.68 -1.54 0.82
N ARG A 124 13.50 -2.86 0.87
CA ARG A 124 14.59 -3.83 0.71
C ARG A 124 15.29 -3.65 -0.64
N GLU A 125 14.51 -3.59 -1.73
CA GLU A 125 15.04 -3.35 -3.08
C GLU A 125 15.75 -2.00 -3.17
N ALA A 126 15.16 -0.94 -2.60
CA ALA A 126 15.74 0.40 -2.60
C ALA A 126 17.07 0.49 -1.84
N THR A 127 17.22 -0.24 -0.74
CA THR A 127 18.45 -0.20 0.08
C THR A 127 19.49 -1.24 -0.34
N GLY A 128 19.16 -2.17 -1.25
CA GLY A 128 20.06 -3.25 -1.63
C GLY A 128 20.49 -4.10 -0.43
N ASP A 129 19.60 -4.30 0.53
CA ASP A 129 19.85 -5.02 1.80
C ASP A 129 20.92 -4.43 2.74
N ASP A 130 21.45 -3.23 2.50
CA ASP A 130 22.49 -2.60 3.34
C ASP A 130 22.05 -1.21 3.83
N LEU A 131 21.21 -1.21 4.87
CA LEU A 131 20.69 0.04 5.42
C LEU A 131 21.81 0.91 5.97
N LYS A 132 22.84 0.29 6.57
CA LYS A 132 23.94 1.01 7.22
C LYS A 132 24.78 1.74 6.17
N ALA A 133 25.21 1.06 5.10
CA ALA A 133 25.98 1.71 4.04
C ALA A 133 25.20 2.85 3.38
N ILE A 134 23.89 2.65 3.14
CA ILE A 134 23.03 3.68 2.57
C ILE A 134 22.86 4.88 3.51
N THR A 135 22.64 4.63 4.81
CA THR A 135 22.52 5.65 5.86
C THR A 135 23.80 6.47 5.98
N GLU A 136 24.96 5.81 5.99
CA GLU A 136 26.29 6.45 6.04
C GLU A 136 26.53 7.30 4.78
N ALA A 137 26.19 6.79 3.60
CA ALA A 137 26.33 7.51 2.34
C ALA A 137 25.43 8.75 2.26
N LEU A 138 24.20 8.65 2.77
CA LEU A 138 23.23 9.74 2.79
C LEU A 138 23.35 10.64 4.02
N LYS A 139 24.20 10.29 5.00
CA LYS A 139 24.34 10.95 6.31
C LYS A 139 23.01 11.13 7.05
N ASN A 140 22.07 10.20 6.86
CA ASN A 140 20.71 10.29 7.36
C ASN A 140 20.30 8.99 8.05
N GLU A 141 20.00 9.06 9.34
CA GLU A 141 19.41 7.94 10.09
C GLU A 141 17.95 7.64 9.69
N SER A 142 17.35 8.53 8.89
CA SER A 142 15.96 8.42 8.44
C SER A 142 15.76 9.04 7.05
N PHE A 143 14.95 8.38 6.22
CA PHE A 143 14.70 8.83 4.85
C PHE A 143 13.53 9.82 4.82
N LYS A 144 13.83 11.11 4.71
CA LYS A 144 12.84 12.21 4.72
C LYS A 144 12.48 12.67 3.32
N VAL A 145 11.21 12.94 3.09
CA VAL A 145 10.70 13.50 1.84
C VAL A 145 9.44 14.32 2.05
N GLU A 146 9.38 15.49 1.41
CA GLU A 146 8.20 16.35 1.41
C GLU A 146 7.14 15.79 0.45
N ILE A 147 5.91 15.68 0.94
CA ILE A 147 4.78 15.13 0.17
C ILE A 147 3.73 16.19 -0.19
N GLY A 148 3.94 17.45 0.23
CA GLY A 148 3.12 18.61 -0.10
C GLY A 148 2.33 19.18 1.07
N ASN A 149 1.78 20.40 0.89
CA ASN A 149 0.99 21.13 1.89
C ASN A 149 1.70 21.31 3.25
N ASP A 150 3.01 21.57 3.24
CA ASP A 150 3.87 21.67 4.44
C ASP A 150 3.99 20.35 5.24
N TRP A 151 3.62 19.20 4.67
CA TRP A 151 3.81 17.88 5.28
C TRP A 151 4.94 17.11 4.63
N SER A 152 5.70 16.44 5.49
CA SER A 152 6.77 15.53 5.13
C SER A 152 6.51 14.16 5.73
N ILE A 153 7.08 13.14 5.10
CA ILE A 153 7.18 11.83 5.70
C ILE A 153 8.63 11.47 5.99
N GLU A 154 8.81 10.66 7.01
CA GLU A 154 10.08 10.11 7.42
C GLU A 154 9.92 8.59 7.54
N ILE A 155 10.80 7.86 6.86
CA ILE A 155 10.72 6.41 6.74
C ILE A 155 11.75 5.77 7.65
N PHE A 156 11.30 4.81 8.45
CA PHE A 156 12.12 4.07 9.39
C PHE A 156 11.96 2.56 9.20
N THR A 157 13.08 1.86 9.13
CA THR A 157 13.14 0.40 9.08
C THR A 157 14.35 -0.10 9.86
N ALA A 158 14.49 -1.42 9.99
CA ALA A 158 15.61 -2.05 10.70
C ALA A 158 16.29 -3.10 9.81
N GLN A 159 17.59 -3.33 10.02
CA GLN A 159 18.38 -4.26 9.21
C GLN A 159 17.86 -5.71 9.31
N GLU A 160 17.39 -6.12 10.49
CA GLU A 160 16.76 -7.43 10.71
C GLU A 160 15.51 -7.64 9.87
N VAL A 161 14.75 -6.56 9.62
CA VAL A 161 13.58 -6.59 8.77
C VAL A 161 13.96 -6.81 7.31
N LEU A 162 14.99 -6.10 6.82
CA LEU A 162 15.48 -6.28 5.45
C LEU A 162 15.95 -7.73 5.24
N ASN A 163 16.64 -8.28 6.24
CA ASN A 163 17.06 -9.68 6.22
C ASN A 163 15.90 -10.68 6.19
N TRP A 164 14.75 -10.34 6.75
CA TRP A 164 13.53 -11.15 6.67
C TRP A 164 12.85 -11.04 5.30
N LEU A 165 12.87 -9.87 4.66
CA LEU A 165 12.27 -9.68 3.34
C LEU A 165 13.00 -10.42 2.21
N LYS A 166 14.22 -10.91 2.47
CA LYS A 166 15.07 -11.62 1.50
C LYS A 166 14.37 -12.83 0.86
N PRO A 167 14.26 -12.89 -0.50
CA PRO A 167 13.60 -13.98 -1.19
C PRO A 167 14.14 -15.38 -0.85
N GLU A 168 15.43 -15.49 -0.54
CA GLU A 168 16.10 -16.76 -0.20
C GLU A 168 15.57 -17.37 1.11
N LYS A 169 15.01 -16.55 2.00
CA LYS A 169 14.45 -17.00 3.27
C LYS A 169 13.10 -17.69 3.13
N GLN A 170 12.40 -17.48 2.02
CA GLN A 170 11.06 -18.03 1.77
C GLN A 170 10.08 -17.82 2.94
N ASN A 171 10.21 -16.68 3.62
CA ASN A 171 9.34 -16.32 4.72
C ASN A 171 7.89 -16.22 4.24
N ARG A 172 6.96 -16.52 5.15
CA ARG A 172 5.52 -16.55 4.86
C ARG A 172 4.74 -15.69 5.81
N GLY A 173 3.67 -15.11 5.29
CA GLY A 173 2.75 -14.28 6.03
C GLY A 173 3.22 -12.84 6.13
N SER A 174 3.18 -12.27 7.33
CA SER A 174 3.34 -10.83 7.49
C SER A 174 4.20 -10.45 8.69
N MET A 175 4.99 -9.39 8.52
CA MET A 175 5.75 -8.73 9.56
C MET A 175 5.64 -7.22 9.37
N ILE A 176 5.56 -6.45 10.45
CA ILE A 176 5.67 -4.99 10.36
C ILE A 176 7.10 -4.65 9.95
N THR A 177 7.27 -4.10 8.75
CA THR A 177 8.59 -3.87 8.16
C THR A 177 8.98 -2.40 8.06
N LEU A 178 7.99 -1.51 8.19
CA LEU A 178 8.18 -0.09 7.98
C LEU A 178 7.36 0.72 8.97
N LYS A 179 7.97 1.77 9.52
CA LYS A 179 7.28 2.87 10.17
C LYS A 179 7.41 4.11 9.29
N ILE A 180 6.29 4.71 8.92
CA ILE A 180 6.26 6.02 8.27
C ILE A 180 5.73 7.03 9.27
N ARG A 181 6.53 8.06 9.53
CA ARG A 181 6.12 9.20 10.34
C ARG A 181 5.67 10.34 9.44
N LEU A 182 4.45 10.83 9.62
CA LEU A 182 3.91 12.02 8.97
C LEU A 182 4.03 13.21 9.92
N PHE A 183 4.70 14.27 9.49
CA PHE A 183 5.00 15.44 10.31
C PHE A 183 5.08 16.71 9.46
N GLN A 184 5.09 17.89 10.09
CA GLN A 184 5.20 19.15 9.37
C GLN A 184 6.64 19.50 9.04
N THR A 185 6.88 19.92 7.80
CA THR A 185 8.21 20.25 7.29
C THR A 185 8.90 21.35 8.10
N LYS A 186 8.14 22.32 8.62
CA LYS A 186 8.67 23.51 9.33
C LYS A 186 8.88 23.30 10.85
N GLN A 187 8.64 22.09 11.36
CA GLN A 187 8.57 21.83 12.80
C GLN A 187 9.81 22.26 13.60
N ALA A 188 11.02 22.21 13.02
CA ALA A 188 12.26 22.55 13.73
C ALA A 188 12.40 24.05 14.09
N PHE A 189 11.62 24.93 13.44
CA PHE A 189 11.75 26.39 13.57
C PHE A 189 10.48 27.06 14.10
N THR A 190 9.49 26.28 14.52
CA THR A 190 8.14 26.76 14.85
C THR A 190 7.82 26.44 16.30
N SER A 191 7.20 27.38 17.02
CA SER A 191 6.74 27.10 18.38
C SER A 191 5.62 26.06 18.34
N VAL A 192 5.47 25.24 19.38
CA VAL A 192 4.41 24.20 19.43
C VAL A 192 3.01 24.78 19.18
N GLN A 193 2.78 26.04 19.58
CA GLN A 193 1.50 26.73 19.43
C GLN A 193 1.19 27.12 17.99
N ASP A 194 2.22 27.23 17.15
CA ASP A 194 2.13 27.64 15.75
C ASP A 194 2.15 26.44 14.79
N LEU A 195 2.35 25.23 15.32
CA LEU A 195 2.25 24.01 14.53
C LEU A 195 0.80 23.78 14.13
N ALA A 196 0.57 23.44 12.86
CA ALA A 196 -0.76 23.02 12.45
C ALA A 196 -1.14 21.72 13.17
N VAL A 197 -2.43 21.44 13.23
CA VAL A 197 -2.94 20.21 13.84
C VAL A 197 -3.84 19.49 12.85
N LYS A 198 -3.87 18.17 12.97
CA LYS A 198 -4.81 17.30 12.26
C LYS A 198 -5.38 16.27 13.22
N SER A 199 -6.58 15.80 12.95
CA SER A 199 -7.12 14.59 13.54
C SER A 199 -6.47 13.35 12.92
N LEU A 200 -6.58 12.20 13.60
CA LEU A 200 -6.12 10.91 13.08
C LEU A 200 -6.85 10.54 11.77
N ILE A 201 -8.13 10.90 11.66
CA ILE A 201 -8.96 10.65 10.47
C ILE A 201 -8.43 11.44 9.27
N GLU A 202 -8.14 12.73 9.44
CA GLU A 202 -7.59 13.58 8.37
C GLU A 202 -6.20 13.12 7.92
N ALA A 203 -5.34 12.75 8.88
CA ALA A 203 -4.01 12.23 8.57
C ALA A 203 -4.08 10.92 7.76
N LYS A 204 -4.98 10.02 8.14
CA LYS A 204 -5.22 8.75 7.43
C LYS A 204 -5.72 8.99 6.00
N GLN A 205 -6.66 9.92 5.82
CA GLN A 205 -7.16 10.30 4.49
C GLN A 205 -6.06 10.92 3.63
N LEU A 206 -5.19 11.75 4.22
CA LEU A 206 -4.07 12.35 3.50
C LEU A 206 -3.09 11.28 2.98
N ILE A 207 -2.77 10.29 3.80
CA ILE A 207 -1.73 9.30 3.46
C ILE A 207 -2.28 8.03 2.77
N SER A 208 -3.61 7.83 2.71
CA SER A 208 -4.18 6.63 2.08
C SER A 208 -3.79 6.51 0.61
N ASP A 209 -3.77 7.63 -0.10
CA ASP A 209 -3.37 7.68 -1.51
C ASP A 209 -1.88 7.39 -1.65
N LEU A 210 -1.06 7.78 -0.67
CA LEU A 210 0.36 7.46 -0.69
C LEU A 210 0.57 5.95 -0.60
N PHE A 211 -0.19 5.25 0.25
CA PHE A 211 -0.11 3.79 0.34
C PHE A 211 -0.60 3.08 -0.93
N LEU A 212 -1.58 3.66 -1.63
CA LEU A 212 -1.98 3.19 -2.93
C LEU A 212 -0.84 3.32 -3.95
N MET A 213 -0.16 4.48 -3.96
CA MET A 213 1.03 4.71 -4.80
C MET A 213 2.21 3.79 -4.43
N LEU A 214 2.45 3.56 -3.14
CA LEU A 214 3.51 2.67 -2.67
C LEU A 214 3.21 1.19 -2.94
N SER A 215 1.94 0.80 -3.06
CA SER A 215 1.55 -0.57 -3.45
C SER A 215 2.09 -0.92 -4.85
N TYR A 216 2.12 0.05 -5.76
CA TYR A 216 2.74 -0.09 -7.08
C TYR A 216 4.25 -0.35 -6.99
N ALA A 217 4.96 0.43 -6.16
CA ALA A 217 6.39 0.23 -5.90
C ALA A 217 6.68 -1.11 -5.19
N ASN A 218 5.75 -1.59 -4.38
CA ASN A 218 5.88 -2.84 -3.63
C ASN A 218 5.63 -4.10 -4.48
N GLY A 219 4.86 -3.98 -5.57
CA GLY A 219 4.34 -5.16 -6.29
C GLY A 219 3.25 -5.90 -5.53
N GLY A 220 2.52 -5.22 -4.65
CA GLY A 220 1.43 -5.79 -3.86
C GLY A 220 0.80 -4.75 -2.93
N HIS A 221 -0.39 -5.03 -2.42
CA HIS A 221 -1.11 -4.09 -1.57
C HIS A 221 -0.38 -3.87 -0.24
N VAL A 222 -0.08 -2.60 0.07
CA VAL A 222 0.45 -2.17 1.37
C VAL A 222 -0.51 -1.17 2.01
N LYS A 223 -0.71 -1.31 3.32
CA LYS A 223 -1.54 -0.40 4.10
C LYS A 223 -1.14 -0.50 5.59
N PRO A 224 -1.21 0.57 6.37
CA PRO A 224 -0.91 0.52 7.80
C PRO A 224 -1.89 -0.40 8.53
N VAL A 225 -1.34 -1.19 9.46
CA VAL A 225 -2.09 -2.06 10.38
C VAL A 225 -2.26 -1.42 11.75
N TYR A 226 -1.40 -0.46 12.08
CA TYR A 226 -1.45 0.31 13.31
C TYR A 226 -1.03 1.76 13.05
N VAL A 227 -1.74 2.71 13.65
CA VAL A 227 -1.47 4.16 13.52
C VAL A 227 -1.57 4.82 14.89
N ILE A 228 -0.63 5.71 15.20
CA ILE A 228 -0.62 6.49 16.44
C ILE A 228 -0.64 7.98 16.12
N ALA A 229 -1.52 8.73 16.78
CA ALA A 229 -1.55 10.19 16.74
C ALA A 229 -0.85 10.76 17.99
N ASN A 230 0.15 11.60 17.75
CA ASN A 230 1.00 12.17 18.78
C ASN A 230 0.79 13.69 18.88
N LYS A 231 0.75 14.20 20.11
CA LYS A 231 0.59 15.61 20.40
C LYS A 231 1.75 16.13 21.25
N PHE A 232 2.35 17.24 20.82
CA PHE A 232 3.24 18.02 21.68
C PHE A 232 2.40 18.76 22.72
N VAL A 233 2.72 18.54 23.99
CA VAL A 233 2.08 19.16 25.14
C VAL A 233 3.12 19.89 25.96
N LYS A 234 2.84 21.14 26.30
CA LYS A 234 3.71 21.96 27.12
C LYS A 234 3.47 21.62 28.59
N SER A 235 4.48 21.12 29.28
CA SER A 235 4.38 20.85 30.72
C SER A 235 4.34 22.15 31.53
N SER A 236 3.92 22.05 32.80
CA SER A 236 4.03 23.13 33.79
C SER A 236 5.47 23.64 33.99
N THR A 237 6.47 22.83 33.65
CA THR A 237 7.91 23.18 33.69
C THR A 237 8.43 23.77 32.38
N ASN A 238 7.55 24.14 31.44
CA ASN A 238 7.91 24.68 30.13
C ASN A 238 8.66 23.68 29.23
N GLN A 239 8.71 22.39 29.60
CA GLN A 239 9.27 21.31 28.80
C GLN A 239 8.22 20.78 27.83
N ILE A 240 8.64 20.45 26.61
CA ILE A 240 7.75 19.81 25.63
C ILE A 240 7.72 18.31 25.93
N ARG A 241 6.53 17.77 26.18
CA ARG A 241 6.26 16.34 26.27
C ARG A 241 5.48 15.89 25.05
N ILE A 242 5.62 14.62 24.71
CA ILE A 242 4.86 13.98 23.65
C ILE A 242 3.82 13.10 24.34
N GLU A 243 2.56 13.28 23.96
CA GLU A 243 1.45 12.48 24.45
C GLU A 243 0.76 11.80 23.27
N ASN A 244 0.52 10.49 23.41
CA ASN A 244 -0.32 9.75 22.49
C ASN A 244 -1.78 10.12 22.78
N VAL A 245 -2.49 10.66 21.79
CA VAL A 245 -3.88 11.13 21.96
C VAL A 245 -4.90 10.18 21.35
N ALA A 246 -4.50 9.45 20.31
CA ALA A 246 -5.33 8.44 19.67
C ALA A 246 -4.49 7.37 18.99
N ALA A 247 -5.06 6.19 18.82
CA ALA A 247 -4.49 5.14 17.99
C ALA A 247 -5.59 4.38 17.25
N LEU A 248 -5.20 3.75 16.14
CA LEU A 248 -6.08 2.97 15.29
C LEU A 248 -5.36 1.69 14.88
N ALA A 249 -5.97 0.54 15.15
CA ALA A 249 -5.56 -0.75 14.60
C ALA A 249 -6.57 -1.19 13.52
N GLU A 250 -6.08 -1.59 12.36
CA GLU A 250 -6.91 -2.09 11.26
C GLU A 250 -6.46 -3.48 10.81
N ALA A 251 -7.39 -4.23 10.22
CA ALA A 251 -7.11 -5.46 9.48
C ALA A 251 -7.28 -5.22 7.97
N PRO A 252 -6.41 -4.43 7.32
CA PRO A 252 -6.53 -4.15 5.90
C PRO A 252 -6.19 -5.38 5.04
N LEU A 253 -6.70 -5.40 3.82
CA LEU A 253 -6.20 -6.31 2.79
C LEU A 253 -4.78 -5.86 2.42
N ILE A 254 -3.81 -6.74 2.66
CA ILE A 254 -2.41 -6.58 2.26
C ILE A 254 -1.95 -7.83 1.53
N SER A 255 -0.91 -7.70 0.73
CA SER A 255 -0.25 -8.87 0.15
C SER A 255 0.72 -9.50 1.17
N PRO A 256 0.59 -10.80 1.50
CA PRO A 256 1.59 -11.49 2.31
C PRO A 256 2.92 -11.60 1.53
N GLN A 257 4.03 -11.82 2.23
CA GLN A 257 5.37 -11.76 1.65
C GLN A 257 5.55 -12.70 0.44
N GLU A 258 4.99 -13.91 0.51
CA GLU A 258 5.08 -14.90 -0.56
C GLU A 258 4.19 -14.61 -1.79
N GLU A 259 3.35 -13.58 -1.70
CA GLU A 259 2.49 -13.12 -2.79
C GLU A 259 2.94 -11.79 -3.41
N LEU A 260 4.02 -11.19 -2.90
CA LEU A 260 4.59 -9.98 -3.49
C LEU A 260 5.19 -10.26 -4.87
N GLU A 261 4.83 -9.40 -5.81
CA GLU A 261 5.37 -9.36 -7.16
C GLU A 261 6.59 -8.43 -7.23
N GLN A 262 7.31 -8.44 -8.35
CA GLN A 262 8.42 -7.50 -8.52
C GLN A 262 7.94 -6.07 -8.75
N GLY A 263 8.12 -5.20 -7.77
CA GLY A 263 7.99 -3.75 -7.96
C GLY A 263 8.94 -3.18 -9.01
N PHE A 264 8.70 -1.92 -9.42
CA PHE A 264 9.53 -1.23 -10.41
C PHE A 264 10.85 -0.69 -9.82
N ILE A 265 10.98 -0.58 -8.49
CA ILE A 265 12.22 -0.14 -7.84
C ILE A 265 13.28 -1.26 -7.93
N ARG A 266 14.55 -0.86 -8.04
CA ARG A 266 15.68 -1.80 -8.14
C ARG A 266 16.88 -1.40 -7.28
N SER A 267 17.70 -2.41 -6.95
CA SER A 267 18.91 -2.40 -6.11
C SER A 267 19.61 -1.05 -5.98
N TYR A 268 19.71 -0.57 -4.74
CA TYR A 268 20.35 0.70 -4.30
C TYR A 268 19.63 2.00 -4.72
N GLY A 269 18.40 1.89 -5.24
CA GLY A 269 17.54 3.01 -5.64
C GLY A 269 16.79 3.71 -4.50
N ILE A 270 17.40 3.95 -3.33
CA ILE A 270 16.74 4.71 -2.25
C ILE A 270 16.42 6.14 -2.70
N LYS A 271 17.30 6.76 -3.47
CA LYS A 271 17.05 8.06 -4.07
C LYS A 271 15.87 7.98 -5.05
N ASP A 272 15.83 6.92 -5.85
CA ASP A 272 14.76 6.63 -6.81
C ASP A 272 13.42 6.41 -6.10
N LEU A 273 13.39 5.76 -4.94
CA LEU A 273 12.20 5.64 -4.09
C LEU A 273 11.76 7.00 -3.52
N LEU A 274 12.70 7.79 -3.00
CA LEU A 274 12.40 9.11 -2.47
C LEU A 274 11.89 10.05 -3.56
N ASP A 275 12.48 10.02 -4.75
CA ASP A 275 12.04 10.79 -5.90
C ASP A 275 10.67 10.31 -6.40
N PHE A 276 10.35 9.02 -6.28
CA PHE A 276 9.01 8.50 -6.57
C PHE A 276 7.98 9.02 -5.56
N ILE A 277 8.33 9.08 -4.27
CA ILE A 277 7.44 9.63 -3.25
C ILE A 277 7.18 11.13 -3.48
N LYS A 278 8.15 11.88 -4.02
CA LYS A 278 7.94 13.28 -4.43
C LYS A 278 6.92 13.45 -5.55
N CYS A 279 6.61 12.38 -6.31
CA CYS A 279 5.54 12.40 -7.30
C CYS A 279 4.14 12.30 -6.67
N PHE A 280 4.02 12.19 -5.34
CA PHE A 280 2.74 12.06 -4.65
C PHE A 280 1.71 13.16 -4.99
N PRO A 281 2.06 14.46 -5.07
CA PRO A 281 1.11 15.49 -5.49
C PRO A 281 0.54 15.27 -6.91
N SER A 282 1.36 14.74 -7.82
CA SER A 282 0.92 14.36 -9.17
C SER A 282 -0.05 13.18 -9.12
N PHE A 283 0.22 12.19 -8.26
CA PHE A 283 -0.69 11.06 -8.04
C PHE A 283 -2.02 11.51 -7.43
N GLN A 284 -2.01 12.44 -6.47
CA GLN A 284 -3.25 12.99 -5.90
C GLN A 284 -4.09 13.72 -6.95
N ARG A 285 -3.45 14.54 -7.80
CA ARG A 285 -4.13 15.17 -8.95
C ARG A 285 -4.72 14.13 -9.91
N MET A 286 -4.03 13.00 -10.09
CA MET A 286 -4.52 11.91 -10.94
C MET A 286 -5.81 11.33 -10.37
N LEU A 287 -5.84 11.02 -9.08
CA LEU A 287 -7.01 10.48 -8.38
C LEU A 287 -8.18 11.48 -8.23
N GLN A 288 -7.95 12.79 -8.43
CA GLN A 288 -9.03 13.78 -8.48
C GLN A 288 -9.89 13.65 -9.75
N THR A 289 -9.37 13.04 -10.81
CA THR A 289 -10.17 12.76 -12.02
C THR A 289 -11.08 11.55 -11.81
N PRO A 290 -12.35 11.58 -12.25
CA PRO A 290 -13.29 10.48 -12.04
C PRO A 290 -12.79 9.15 -12.58
N HIS A 291 -12.17 9.16 -13.76
CA HIS A 291 -11.73 7.94 -14.44
C HIS A 291 -10.59 7.22 -13.70
N TRP A 292 -9.60 7.96 -13.19
CA TRP A 292 -8.53 7.35 -12.39
C TRP A 292 -9.01 6.93 -11.01
N ARG A 293 -9.89 7.73 -10.38
CA ARG A 293 -10.47 7.38 -9.08
C ARG A 293 -11.17 6.03 -9.10
N GLU A 294 -11.91 5.74 -10.17
CA GLU A 294 -12.62 4.48 -10.35
C GLU A 294 -11.70 3.33 -10.74
N LYS A 295 -10.73 3.56 -11.65
CA LYS A 295 -9.93 2.49 -12.26
C LYS A 295 -8.60 2.20 -11.57
N CYS A 296 -8.07 3.06 -10.69
CA CYS A 296 -6.71 2.92 -10.15
C CYS A 296 -6.48 1.60 -9.40
N LEU A 297 -7.43 1.18 -8.56
CA LEU A 297 -7.34 -0.10 -7.84
C LEU A 297 -7.30 -1.28 -8.81
N VAL A 298 -8.17 -1.28 -9.83
CA VAL A 298 -8.24 -2.35 -10.84
C VAL A 298 -6.97 -2.39 -11.69
N ILE A 299 -6.41 -1.22 -12.02
CA ILE A 299 -5.12 -1.10 -12.73
C ILE A 299 -3.99 -1.74 -11.91
N LEU A 300 -3.96 -1.51 -10.60
CA LEU A 300 -2.99 -2.15 -9.71
C LEU A 300 -3.18 -3.67 -9.65
N GLU A 301 -4.42 -4.14 -9.53
CA GLU A 301 -4.72 -5.58 -9.53
C GLU A 301 -4.24 -6.27 -10.81
N TRP A 302 -4.53 -5.69 -11.99
CA TRP A 302 -4.03 -6.21 -13.26
C TRP A 302 -2.50 -6.11 -13.37
N TYR A 303 -1.90 -5.05 -12.84
CA TYR A 303 -0.45 -4.90 -12.81
C TYR A 303 0.23 -5.99 -11.96
N PHE A 304 -0.32 -6.31 -10.78
CA PHE A 304 0.17 -7.40 -9.95
C PHE A 304 0.00 -8.75 -10.66
N GLN A 305 -1.12 -8.99 -11.34
CA GLN A 305 -1.31 -10.22 -12.13
C GLN A 305 -0.38 -10.31 -13.36
N ALA A 306 -0.01 -9.17 -13.94
CA ALA A 306 0.83 -9.09 -15.12
C ALA A 306 2.34 -9.12 -14.82
N THR A 307 2.73 -8.98 -13.56
CA THR A 307 4.13 -8.96 -13.16
C THR A 307 4.50 -10.29 -12.52
N PRO A 308 5.52 -11.02 -13.00
CA PRO A 308 5.85 -12.34 -12.48
C PRO A 308 6.60 -12.30 -11.13
N ARG A 309 6.32 -13.32 -10.30
CA ARG A 309 6.92 -13.53 -8.97
C ARG A 309 8.38 -13.99 -9.04
N LEU A 310 9.20 -13.52 -8.10
CA LEU A 310 10.55 -14.05 -7.87
C LEU A 310 10.53 -15.43 -7.19
N SER A 311 9.60 -15.64 -6.25
CA SER A 311 9.55 -16.81 -5.35
C SER A 311 8.12 -17.19 -4.96
N GLY A 312 7.95 -18.31 -4.24
CA GLY A 312 6.65 -18.76 -3.70
C GLY A 312 5.96 -19.91 -4.47
N ARG A 313 4.83 -20.41 -3.94
CA ARG A 313 4.07 -21.57 -4.48
C ARG A 313 3.43 -21.31 -5.86
N ARG A 314 3.33 -20.04 -6.28
CA ARG A 314 2.78 -19.61 -7.58
C ARG A 314 3.85 -19.05 -8.53
N ARG A 315 5.08 -19.56 -8.45
CA ARG A 315 6.19 -19.18 -9.36
C ARG A 315 5.87 -19.40 -10.86
N ASN A 316 4.86 -20.22 -11.16
CA ASN A 316 4.43 -20.56 -12.50
C ASN A 316 3.34 -19.60 -12.97
N ALA A 317 3.69 -18.35 -13.24
CA ALA A 317 2.82 -17.48 -14.02
C ALA A 317 2.74 -18.08 -15.43
N LEU A 318 1.54 -18.49 -15.86
CA LEU A 318 1.35 -19.00 -17.21
C LEU A 318 1.36 -17.82 -18.18
N LEU A 319 2.22 -17.87 -19.19
CA LEU A 319 2.35 -16.81 -20.21
C LEU A 319 0.98 -16.33 -20.73
N PRO A 320 -0.01 -17.21 -21.03
CA PRO A 320 -1.33 -16.75 -21.48
C PRO A 320 -2.09 -15.90 -20.46
N VAL A 321 -1.98 -16.24 -19.17
CA VAL A 321 -2.64 -15.49 -18.09
C VAL A 321 -2.03 -14.10 -17.98
N VAL A 322 -0.69 -14.03 -17.98
CA VAL A 322 0.06 -12.76 -17.91
C VAL A 322 -0.23 -11.90 -19.13
N ALA A 323 -0.14 -12.46 -20.34
CA ALA A 323 -0.38 -11.72 -21.58
C ALA A 323 -1.82 -11.17 -21.67
N ASN A 324 -2.82 -11.92 -21.21
CA ASN A 324 -4.21 -11.47 -21.17
C ASN A 324 -4.44 -10.34 -20.15
N ALA A 325 -3.91 -10.48 -18.93
CA ALA A 325 -4.00 -9.44 -17.90
C ALA A 325 -3.30 -8.15 -18.38
N LEU A 326 -2.10 -8.29 -18.93
CA LEU A 326 -1.30 -7.18 -19.44
C LEU A 326 -1.93 -6.49 -20.65
N GLY A 327 -2.54 -7.25 -21.57
CA GLY A 327 -3.28 -6.69 -22.69
C GLY A 327 -4.47 -5.86 -22.23
N THR A 328 -5.21 -6.36 -21.23
CA THR A 328 -6.34 -5.64 -20.62
C THR A 328 -5.86 -4.37 -19.92
N LEU A 329 -4.77 -4.45 -19.17
CA LEU A 329 -4.13 -3.32 -18.49
C LEU A 329 -3.72 -2.21 -19.47
N LEU A 330 -2.95 -2.56 -20.50
CA LEU A 330 -2.48 -1.62 -21.52
C LEU A 330 -3.65 -0.99 -22.30
N GLU A 331 -4.67 -1.77 -22.65
CA GLU A 331 -5.86 -1.22 -23.32
C GLU A 331 -6.60 -0.21 -22.44
N ASN A 332 -6.72 -0.46 -21.14
CA ASN A 332 -7.39 0.45 -20.21
C ASN A 332 -6.57 1.71 -19.94
N ILE A 333 -5.26 1.57 -19.72
CA ILE A 333 -4.35 2.72 -19.58
C ILE A 333 -4.34 3.56 -20.86
N ALA A 334 -4.30 2.92 -22.04
CA ALA A 334 -4.32 3.64 -23.31
C ALA A 334 -5.64 4.40 -23.51
N LYS A 335 -6.79 3.80 -23.16
CA LYS A 335 -8.08 4.51 -23.19
C LYS A 335 -8.10 5.69 -22.23
N LEU A 336 -7.61 5.50 -21.01
CA LEU A 336 -7.54 6.60 -20.02
C LEU A 336 -6.76 7.80 -20.58
N ILE A 337 -5.55 7.55 -21.07
CA ILE A 337 -4.64 8.63 -21.46
C ILE A 337 -4.99 9.22 -22.85
N LEU A 338 -5.36 8.38 -23.82
CA LEU A 338 -5.57 8.82 -25.21
C LEU A 338 -7.02 9.24 -25.50
N VAL A 339 -7.98 8.83 -24.67
CA VAL A 339 -9.41 9.09 -24.89
C VAL A 339 -9.98 9.91 -23.75
N ASP A 340 -10.00 9.35 -22.54
CA ASP A 340 -10.69 9.96 -21.40
C ASP A 340 -10.05 11.32 -21.02
N GLU A 341 -8.72 11.42 -21.15
CA GLU A 341 -7.95 12.63 -20.84
C GLU A 341 -7.69 13.54 -22.03
N GLU A 342 -8.02 13.15 -23.26
CA GLU A 342 -7.69 13.93 -24.46
C GLU A 342 -8.60 15.16 -24.55
N PRO A 343 -8.09 16.39 -24.37
CA PRO A 343 -8.92 17.60 -24.41
C PRO A 343 -9.45 17.90 -25.82
N ASN A 344 -8.75 17.48 -26.88
CA ASN A 344 -9.17 17.75 -28.25
C ASN A 344 -10.23 16.72 -28.72
N PRO A 345 -11.48 17.16 -28.99
CA PRO A 345 -12.56 16.22 -29.36
C PRO A 345 -12.30 15.43 -30.64
N ILE A 346 -11.55 16.00 -31.60
CA ILE A 346 -11.23 15.34 -32.87
C ILE A 346 -10.21 14.23 -32.62
N GLN A 347 -9.16 14.51 -31.86
CA GLN A 347 -8.15 13.51 -31.52
C GLN A 347 -8.72 12.41 -30.64
N ARG A 348 -9.58 12.76 -29.68
CA ARG A 348 -10.32 11.80 -28.85
C ARG A 348 -11.08 10.79 -29.72
N LYS A 349 -11.90 11.27 -30.66
CA LYS A 349 -12.68 10.41 -31.56
C LYS A 349 -11.80 9.52 -32.44
N ASN A 350 -10.66 10.06 -32.90
CA ASN A 350 -9.68 9.26 -33.65
C ASN A 350 -9.11 8.14 -32.77
N ASN A 351 -8.70 8.44 -31.53
CA ASN A 351 -8.13 7.49 -30.57
C ASN A 351 -9.15 6.42 -30.11
N GLU A 352 -10.42 6.80 -29.99
CA GLU A 352 -11.53 5.87 -29.71
C GLU A 352 -11.69 4.82 -30.81
N SER A 353 -11.50 5.20 -32.07
CA SER A 353 -11.65 4.30 -33.21
C SER A 353 -10.47 3.32 -33.40
N LEU A 354 -9.33 3.54 -32.74
CA LEU A 354 -8.15 2.70 -32.87
C LEU A 354 -8.39 1.28 -32.33
N SER A 355 -7.93 0.26 -33.07
CA SER A 355 -7.83 -1.10 -32.55
C SER A 355 -6.65 -1.24 -31.57
N ALA A 356 -6.54 -2.38 -30.87
CA ALA A 356 -5.55 -2.57 -29.80
C ALA A 356 -4.10 -2.25 -30.23
N LYS A 357 -3.66 -2.79 -31.38
CA LYS A 357 -2.30 -2.58 -31.92
C LYS A 357 -1.97 -1.09 -32.16
N PRO A 358 -2.69 -0.35 -33.03
CA PRO A 358 -2.39 1.06 -33.27
C PRO A 358 -2.60 1.91 -32.02
N ARG A 359 -3.53 1.56 -31.12
CA ARG A 359 -3.72 2.27 -29.85
C ARG A 359 -2.50 2.14 -28.93
N ILE A 360 -1.90 0.96 -28.79
CA ILE A 360 -0.68 0.77 -27.99
C ILE A 360 0.47 1.57 -28.60
N LYS A 361 0.63 1.54 -29.93
CA LYS A 361 1.66 2.34 -30.62
C LYS A 361 1.49 3.83 -30.36
N GLU A 362 0.25 4.33 -30.43
CA GLU A 362 -0.05 5.73 -30.14
C GLU A 362 0.25 6.10 -28.69
N LEU A 363 -0.05 5.20 -27.73
CA LEU A 363 0.30 5.42 -26.32
C LEU A 363 1.81 5.54 -26.12
N LEU A 364 2.60 4.66 -26.74
CA LEU A 364 4.06 4.73 -26.65
C LEU A 364 4.61 6.01 -27.30
N ASN A 365 4.08 6.39 -28.46
CA ASN A 365 4.44 7.64 -29.13
C ASN A 365 4.10 8.87 -28.26
N ARG A 366 2.95 8.86 -27.58
CA ARG A 366 2.51 9.94 -26.67
C ARG A 366 3.52 10.19 -25.56
N ILE A 367 4.10 9.13 -25.00
CA ILE A 367 5.14 9.22 -23.96
C ILE A 367 6.56 9.34 -24.54
N GLY A 368 6.74 9.39 -25.86
CA GLY A 368 8.03 9.61 -26.51
C GLY A 368 8.84 8.35 -26.84
N ILE A 369 8.25 7.15 -26.71
CA ILE A 369 8.89 5.89 -27.06
C ILE A 369 8.55 5.51 -28.50
N SER A 370 9.58 5.37 -29.34
CA SER A 370 9.47 4.97 -30.75
C SER A 370 10.30 3.71 -31.06
N GLY A 371 10.05 3.09 -32.22
CA GLY A 371 10.83 1.94 -32.71
C GLY A 371 10.43 0.57 -32.13
N GLU A 372 9.31 0.47 -31.42
CA GLU A 372 8.81 -0.78 -30.82
C GLU A 372 7.80 -1.53 -31.71
N ASP A 373 7.66 -1.14 -32.99
CA ASP A 373 6.59 -1.61 -33.88
C ASP A 373 6.46 -3.13 -33.94
N THR A 374 7.59 -3.82 -34.18
CA THR A 374 7.65 -5.28 -34.27
C THR A 374 7.33 -5.95 -32.92
N VAL A 375 7.73 -5.33 -31.80
CA VAL A 375 7.49 -5.89 -30.47
C VAL A 375 6.03 -5.76 -30.09
N VAL A 376 5.39 -4.62 -30.40
CA VAL A 376 3.95 -4.42 -30.20
C VAL A 376 3.14 -5.42 -31.03
N GLU A 377 3.58 -5.70 -32.26
CA GLU A 377 2.95 -6.71 -33.12
C GLU A 377 3.00 -8.11 -32.51
N ASN A 378 4.19 -8.54 -32.11
CA ASN A 378 4.39 -9.82 -31.45
C ASN A 378 3.56 -9.92 -30.16
N PHE A 379 3.52 -8.85 -29.36
CA PHE A 379 2.74 -8.84 -28.11
C PHE A 379 1.24 -9.02 -28.37
N VAL A 380 0.67 -8.30 -29.33
CA VAL A 380 -0.75 -8.42 -29.67
C VAL A 380 -1.08 -9.81 -30.20
N ASP A 381 -0.21 -10.41 -31.00
CA ASP A 381 -0.39 -11.79 -31.47
C ASP A 381 -0.30 -12.81 -30.31
N ILE A 382 0.64 -12.65 -29.36
CA ILE A 382 0.73 -13.48 -28.14
C ILE A 382 -0.56 -13.35 -27.32
N ARG A 383 -1.03 -12.12 -27.05
CA ARG A 383 -2.27 -11.87 -26.30
C ARG A 383 -3.49 -12.48 -26.98
N ASN A 384 -3.64 -12.29 -28.30
CA ASN A 384 -4.79 -12.81 -29.03
C ASN A 384 -4.81 -14.35 -29.02
N ASN A 385 -3.65 -15.00 -29.18
CA ASN A 385 -3.53 -16.45 -29.04
C ASN A 385 -3.74 -16.97 -27.61
N SER A 386 -3.58 -16.10 -26.61
CA SER A 386 -3.83 -16.39 -25.20
C SER A 386 -5.31 -16.25 -24.83
N THR A 387 -6.06 -15.41 -25.56
CA THR A 387 -7.51 -15.21 -25.39
C THR A 387 -8.34 -16.18 -26.24
N HIS A 388 -7.87 -16.48 -27.45
CA HIS A 388 -8.56 -17.34 -28.42
C HIS A 388 -7.70 -18.56 -28.74
N ALA A 389 -8.31 -19.75 -28.82
CA ALA A 389 -7.58 -20.98 -29.10
C ALA A 389 -6.81 -20.91 -30.44
N LYS A 390 -5.49 -20.71 -30.36
CA LYS A 390 -4.47 -20.80 -31.43
C LYS A 390 -4.93 -20.31 -32.81
N THR A 391 -5.18 -19.01 -32.92
CA THR A 391 -5.55 -18.35 -34.19
C THR A 391 -4.38 -18.13 -35.15
N LYS A 392 -3.13 -18.01 -34.67
CA LYS A 392 -1.95 -17.76 -35.53
C LYS A 392 -0.68 -18.46 -35.03
N LEU A 393 0.20 -18.86 -35.96
CA LEU A 393 1.56 -19.30 -35.62
C LEU A 393 2.39 -18.07 -35.23
N ILE A 394 3.02 -18.09 -34.05
CA ILE A 394 3.97 -17.06 -33.63
C ILE A 394 5.39 -17.59 -33.88
N PRO A 395 6.20 -16.96 -34.76
CA PRO A 395 7.54 -17.44 -35.09
C PRO A 395 8.56 -17.08 -33.99
N LEU A 396 8.20 -17.30 -32.73
CA LEU A 396 9.02 -17.01 -31.55
C LEU A 396 9.07 -18.24 -30.65
N THR A 397 10.26 -18.52 -30.10
CA THR A 397 10.41 -19.49 -29.02
C THR A 397 9.69 -19.02 -27.76
N GLU A 398 9.40 -19.92 -26.82
CA GLU A 398 8.76 -19.57 -25.56
C GLU A 398 9.53 -18.48 -24.79
N ILE A 399 10.86 -18.56 -24.77
CA ILE A 399 11.73 -17.56 -24.13
C ILE A 399 11.56 -16.19 -24.81
N GLN A 400 11.53 -16.15 -26.15
CA GLN A 400 11.33 -14.90 -26.88
C GLN A 400 9.93 -14.31 -26.63
N GLN A 401 8.91 -15.15 -26.50
CA GLN A 401 7.57 -14.71 -26.15
C GLN A 401 7.52 -14.09 -24.74
N TRP A 402 8.24 -14.67 -23.77
CA TRP A 402 8.40 -14.09 -22.44
C TRP A 402 9.11 -12.73 -22.47
N GLU A 403 10.18 -12.57 -23.26
CA GLU A 403 10.86 -11.27 -23.41
C GLU A 403 9.91 -10.20 -23.98
N VAL A 404 9.05 -10.56 -24.95
CA VAL A 404 8.03 -9.65 -25.48
C VAL A 404 7.01 -9.26 -24.40
N VAL A 405 6.56 -10.21 -23.57
CA VAL A 405 5.63 -9.93 -22.47
C VAL A 405 6.27 -9.06 -21.39
N LEU A 406 7.52 -9.33 -20.99
CA LEU A 406 8.26 -8.49 -20.04
C LEU A 406 8.47 -7.08 -20.60
N ARG A 407 8.71 -6.94 -21.90
CA ARG A 407 8.78 -5.62 -22.56
C ARG A 407 7.45 -4.89 -22.50
N ALA A 408 6.32 -5.59 -22.59
CA ALA A 408 5.02 -4.99 -22.39
C ALA A 408 4.75 -4.58 -20.92
N VAL A 409 5.28 -5.33 -19.93
CA VAL A 409 5.28 -4.88 -18.52
C VAL A 409 6.10 -3.60 -18.38
N GLN A 410 7.25 -3.52 -19.06
CA GLN A 410 8.07 -2.31 -19.08
C GLN A 410 7.29 -1.09 -19.59
N TRP A 411 6.48 -1.25 -20.63
CA TRP A 411 5.65 -0.17 -21.16
C TRP A 411 4.63 0.33 -20.13
N VAL A 412 4.03 -0.59 -19.36
CA VAL A 412 3.14 -0.19 -18.26
C VAL A 412 3.92 0.62 -17.23
N ASP A 413 5.12 0.15 -16.85
CA ASP A 413 5.95 0.88 -15.90
C ASP A 413 6.23 2.30 -16.39
N GLU A 414 6.63 2.42 -17.65
CA GLU A 414 6.99 3.68 -18.28
C GLU A 414 5.82 4.65 -18.44
N VAL A 415 4.65 4.14 -18.79
CA VAL A 415 3.45 4.98 -18.93
C VAL A 415 3.01 5.51 -17.57
N LEU A 416 2.99 4.67 -16.53
CA LEU A 416 2.59 5.09 -15.18
C LEU A 416 3.62 6.06 -14.58
N LEU A 417 4.92 5.77 -14.71
CA LEU A 417 5.99 6.64 -14.21
C LEU A 417 6.06 7.97 -14.97
N TRP A 418 5.89 7.96 -16.30
CA TRP A 418 5.75 9.18 -17.10
C TRP A 418 4.55 10.01 -16.63
N ARG A 419 3.40 9.36 -16.37
CA ARG A 419 2.19 10.05 -15.91
C ARG A 419 2.41 10.75 -14.58
N LEU A 420 3.15 10.11 -13.67
CA LEU A 420 3.52 10.64 -12.36
C LEU A 420 4.58 11.76 -12.42
N GLY A 421 5.26 11.93 -13.56
CA GLY A 421 6.37 12.88 -13.70
C GLY A 421 7.66 12.37 -13.07
N TYR A 422 7.80 11.05 -12.95
CA TYR A 422 8.96 10.43 -12.34
C TYR A 422 10.17 10.49 -13.28
N GLY A 423 11.33 10.96 -12.79
CA GLY A 423 12.57 11.07 -13.58
C GLY A 423 13.71 10.18 -13.10
N GLY A 424 13.47 9.32 -12.10
CA GLY A 424 14.48 8.43 -11.53
C GLY A 424 14.66 7.14 -12.35
N GLN A 425 15.59 6.31 -11.90
CA GLN A 425 15.82 4.99 -12.49
C GLN A 425 14.73 4.00 -12.07
N TYR A 426 14.44 3.04 -12.95
CA TYR A 426 13.53 1.94 -12.66
C TYR A 426 14.05 0.61 -13.20
N ARG A 427 13.51 -0.48 -12.68
CA ARG A 427 13.86 -1.85 -13.04
C ARG A 427 13.68 -2.08 -14.55
N GLN A 428 14.72 -2.64 -15.16
CA GLN A 428 14.60 -3.20 -16.50
C GLN A 428 13.83 -4.53 -16.44
N ARG A 429 12.74 -4.65 -17.21
CA ARG A 429 11.99 -5.90 -17.36
C ARG A 429 12.56 -6.72 -18.51
N ASN A 430 13.49 -7.63 -18.20
CA ASN A 430 13.95 -8.68 -19.13
C ASN A 430 14.39 -9.92 -18.36
N LEU A 431 14.71 -11.02 -19.06
CA LEU A 431 15.10 -12.27 -18.40
C LEU A 431 16.58 -12.32 -17.98
N ARG A 432 17.40 -11.35 -18.38
CA ARG A 432 18.87 -11.47 -18.40
C ARG A 432 19.61 -10.43 -17.57
N SER A 433 18.92 -9.37 -17.16
CA SER A 433 19.49 -8.21 -16.52
C SER A 433 18.59 -7.77 -15.40
N ASP A 434 19.26 -7.49 -14.29
CA ASP A 434 18.67 -7.12 -13.03
C ASP A 434 19.09 -5.68 -12.66
N HIS A 435 19.39 -4.85 -13.65
CA HIS A 435 19.86 -3.48 -13.47
C HIS A 435 18.72 -2.46 -13.59
N GLY A 436 18.91 -1.29 -12.97
CA GLY A 436 18.10 -0.11 -13.24
C GLY A 436 18.41 0.49 -14.61
N ILE A 437 17.42 1.11 -15.24
CA ILE A 437 17.54 1.89 -16.47
C ILE A 437 17.03 3.30 -16.25
N GLN A 438 17.57 4.24 -17.04
CA GLN A 438 17.07 5.60 -17.13
C GLN A 438 15.74 5.64 -17.89
N PRO A 439 14.90 6.67 -17.66
CA PRO A 439 13.69 6.89 -18.44
C PRO A 439 13.90 6.85 -19.94
N ARG A 440 13.14 5.98 -20.62
CA ARG A 440 13.03 5.98 -22.10
C ARG A 440 11.95 6.93 -22.60
N TYR A 441 11.03 7.30 -21.72
CA TYR A 441 9.97 8.26 -22.03
C TYR A 441 10.47 9.70 -21.92
N ASP A 442 9.76 10.60 -22.59
CA ASP A 442 10.04 12.02 -22.66
C ASP A 442 9.07 12.81 -21.76
N LEU A 443 9.57 13.27 -20.62
CA LEU A 443 8.78 14.08 -19.67
C LEU A 443 8.38 15.44 -20.25
N SER A 444 9.04 15.95 -21.29
CA SER A 444 8.65 17.22 -21.92
C SER A 444 7.32 17.12 -22.69
N ARG A 445 6.88 15.89 -23.01
CA ARG A 445 5.58 15.61 -23.65
C ARG A 445 4.42 15.52 -22.66
N ARG A 446 4.73 15.49 -21.37
CA ARG A 446 3.74 15.48 -20.30
C ARG A 446 3.09 16.86 -20.22
N ASP A 447 1.77 16.88 -20.06
CA ASP A 447 1.07 18.13 -19.82
C ASP A 447 1.61 18.80 -18.54
N SER A 448 1.98 20.07 -18.64
CA SER A 448 2.62 20.83 -17.56
C SER A 448 1.69 21.10 -16.39
N SER A 449 0.36 20.93 -16.56
CA SER A 449 -0.60 21.02 -15.46
C SER A 449 -0.52 19.85 -14.46
N TRP A 450 0.32 18.85 -14.73
CA TRP A 450 0.37 17.57 -14.02
C TRP A 450 1.50 17.40 -13.02
#